data_AF-A0A674NZJ5-F1
#
_entry.id   AF-A0A674NZJ5-F1
#
_cell.length_a   1.000
_cell.length_b   1.000
_cell.length_c   1.000
_cell.angle_alpha   90.00
_cell.angle_beta   90.00
_cell.angle_gamma   90.00
#
_symmetry.space_group_name_H-M   'P 1'
#
loop_
_entity.id
_entity.type
_entity.pdbx_description
1 polymer ?
#
loop_
_entity_poly.entity_id
_entity_poly.type
_entity_poly.pdbx_seq_one_letter_code
_entity_poly.pdbx_strand_id
1 'polypeptide(L)'
;MGFLVCKRKLESKKDALLILSKELDTCQQERDQYKLMANQLRERHQGLKKKYRELIDGDPSLPPEKRHQVNLAQLLGNSKEREKKLTEELKELNQRLTEAQGDNKLLRMTITRQRLGDEEVGARHFPAHEREDLVRQLERAGLQLEEAEHNVKAVTDELQDVKAERNVFREKACRLNVELNHVLGNREARVIDVDALCMENRYLHDRFGQLQEEVDLLKSNILKYKTALERRKNSGKPHAALSGVLSAKQVQETLLVERGCSLPATPQSISDLKSLATALLETIHEKNLVIQHQRHTNRILGNRVADLEKKLKTLEVSGLWSLPGVLLLLLLPLRCVSGLTYHVSMGTGRMYPSAPPSLHPVSHLNTVPFSFSISGSSIPICSWPRH
;
A
#
# COMPACT_ATOMS: atom_id res chain seq x y z
N MET A 1 39.26 -46.32 32.73
CA MET A 1 39.01 -45.14 31.87
C MET A 1 37.81 -45.29 30.93
N GLY A 2 37.62 -46.40 30.19
CA GLY A 2 36.53 -46.52 29.21
C GLY A 2 35.09 -46.46 29.75
N PHE A 3 34.82 -47.03 30.93
CA PHE A 3 33.48 -47.06 31.54
C PHE A 3 32.89 -45.66 31.82
N LEU A 4 33.70 -44.74 32.35
CA LEU A 4 33.31 -43.35 32.63
C LEU A 4 32.95 -42.58 31.34
N VAL A 5 33.69 -42.81 30.26
CA VAL A 5 33.41 -42.21 28.95
C VAL A 5 32.10 -42.75 28.38
N CYS A 6 31.86 -44.05 28.48
CA CYS A 6 30.60 -44.66 28.05
C CYS A 6 29.40 -44.16 28.87
N LYS A 7 29.54 -44.02 30.20
CA LYS A 7 28.50 -43.47 31.09
C LYS A 7 28.13 -42.03 30.71
N ARG A 8 29.14 -41.16 30.50
CA ARG A 8 28.92 -39.76 30.10
C ARG A 8 28.28 -39.64 28.71
N LYS A 9 28.68 -40.51 27.75
CA LYS A 9 28.03 -40.58 26.43
C LYS A 9 26.58 -41.05 26.52
N LEU A 10 26.28 -41.97 27.43
CA LEU A 10 24.91 -42.43 27.66
C LEU A 10 24.04 -41.32 28.27
N GLU A 11 24.56 -40.60 29.27
CA GLU A 11 23.88 -39.44 29.87
C GLU A 11 23.63 -38.33 28.83
N SER A 12 24.65 -37.96 28.04
CA SER A 12 24.48 -36.98 26.97
C SER A 12 23.44 -37.39 25.92
N LYS A 13 23.34 -38.68 25.59
CA LYS A 13 22.29 -39.20 24.69
C LYS A 13 20.90 -39.16 25.34
N LYS A 14 20.80 -39.43 26.65
CA LYS A 14 19.54 -39.29 27.39
C LYS A 14 19.07 -37.84 27.41
N ASP A 15 19.97 -36.91 27.66
CA ASP A 15 19.66 -35.47 27.66
C ASP A 15 19.24 -34.99 26.27
N ALA A 16 19.95 -35.43 25.22
CA ALA A 16 19.57 -35.13 23.84
C ALA A 16 18.17 -35.68 23.49
N LEU A 17 17.83 -36.91 23.92
CA LEU A 17 16.48 -37.46 23.75
C LEU A 17 15.43 -36.65 24.50
N LEU A 18 15.75 -36.13 25.68
CA LEU A 18 14.84 -35.32 26.49
C LEU A 18 14.57 -33.95 25.84
N ILE A 19 15.59 -33.34 25.24
CA ILE A 19 15.45 -32.11 24.44
C ILE A 19 14.58 -32.37 23.21
N LEU A 20 14.87 -33.43 22.45
CA LEU A 20 14.09 -33.80 21.26
C LEU A 20 12.63 -34.13 21.61
N SER A 21 12.38 -34.77 22.75
CA SER A 21 11.01 -35.01 23.23
C SER A 21 10.27 -33.70 23.50
N LYS A 22 10.91 -32.73 24.15
CA LYS A 22 10.31 -31.41 24.42
C LYS A 22 10.06 -30.60 23.14
N GLU A 23 10.99 -30.66 22.19
CA GLU A 23 10.82 -30.02 20.87
C GLU A 23 9.68 -30.66 20.10
N LEU A 24 9.55 -31.99 20.15
CA LEU A 24 8.43 -32.71 19.54
C LEU A 24 7.08 -32.30 20.17
N ASP A 25 7.02 -32.18 21.49
CA ASP A 25 5.80 -31.75 22.19
C ASP A 25 5.42 -30.32 21.80
N THR A 26 6.40 -29.41 21.71
CA THR A 26 6.18 -28.02 21.25
C THR A 26 5.66 -28.00 19.81
N CYS A 27 6.28 -28.74 18.90
CA CYS A 27 5.82 -28.87 17.52
C CYS A 27 4.40 -29.44 17.41
N GLN A 28 4.03 -30.38 18.27
CA GLN A 28 2.67 -30.93 18.31
C GLN A 28 1.65 -29.88 18.79
N GLN A 29 1.99 -29.09 19.81
CA GLN A 29 1.14 -28.00 20.29
C GLN A 29 0.94 -26.92 19.22
N GLU A 30 2.00 -26.51 18.53
CA GLU A 30 1.92 -25.54 17.43
C GLU A 30 1.02 -26.05 16.30
N ARG A 31 1.21 -27.31 15.87
CA ARG A 31 0.34 -27.96 14.87
C ARG A 31 -1.12 -27.93 15.29
N ASP A 32 -1.42 -28.27 16.54
CA ASP A 32 -2.79 -28.33 17.03
C ASP A 32 -3.43 -26.94 17.14
N GLN A 33 -2.64 -25.91 17.51
CA GLN A 33 -3.07 -24.51 17.45
C GLN A 33 -3.38 -24.07 16.02
N TYR A 34 -2.51 -24.36 15.05
CA TYR A 34 -2.76 -24.01 13.65
C TYR A 34 -3.99 -24.71 13.09
N LYS A 35 -4.21 -25.98 13.46
CA LYS A 35 -5.40 -26.74 13.08
C LYS A 35 -6.67 -26.11 13.64
N LEU A 36 -6.64 -25.65 14.89
CA LEU A 36 -7.76 -24.95 15.51
C LEU A 36 -8.06 -23.62 14.79
N MET A 37 -7.04 -22.80 14.52
CA MET A 37 -7.20 -21.53 13.80
C MET A 37 -7.76 -21.74 12.39
N ALA A 38 -7.29 -22.75 11.67
CA ALA A 38 -7.80 -23.10 10.35
C ALA A 38 -9.29 -23.50 10.39
N ASN A 39 -9.69 -24.26 11.40
CA ASN A 39 -11.09 -24.65 11.59
C ASN A 39 -11.97 -23.44 11.93
N GLN A 40 -11.54 -22.56 12.84
CA GLN A 40 -12.25 -21.33 13.17
C GLN A 40 -12.41 -20.42 11.95
N LEU A 41 -11.36 -20.27 11.15
CA LEU A 41 -11.40 -19.49 9.92
C LEU A 41 -12.39 -20.10 8.92
N ARG A 42 -12.36 -21.43 8.75
CA ARG A 42 -13.29 -22.17 7.88
C ARG A 42 -14.74 -21.99 8.32
N GLU A 43 -15.04 -22.09 9.61
CA GLU A 43 -16.39 -21.87 10.15
C GLU A 43 -16.87 -20.43 9.91
N ARG A 44 -16.03 -19.43 10.18
CA ARG A 44 -16.37 -18.03 9.88
C ARG A 44 -16.65 -17.82 8.40
N HIS A 45 -15.83 -18.41 7.53
CA HIS A 45 -16.01 -18.32 6.09
C HIS A 45 -17.30 -19.00 5.62
N GLN A 46 -17.63 -20.16 6.18
CA GLN A 46 -18.88 -20.87 5.88
C GLN A 46 -20.10 -20.10 6.39
N GLY A 47 -20.05 -19.53 7.60
CA GLY A 47 -21.10 -18.69 8.15
C GLY A 47 -21.33 -17.44 7.31
N LEU A 48 -20.26 -16.78 6.87
CA LEU A 48 -20.35 -15.62 5.99
C LEU A 48 -20.93 -16.01 4.63
N LYS A 49 -20.46 -17.12 4.03
CA LYS A 49 -20.99 -17.66 2.78
C LYS A 49 -22.48 -18.04 2.87
N LYS A 50 -22.96 -18.48 4.04
CA LYS A 50 -24.38 -18.75 4.28
C LYS A 50 -25.19 -17.45 4.31
N LYS A 51 -24.73 -16.43 5.06
CA LYS A 51 -25.37 -15.11 5.09
C LYS A 51 -25.42 -14.44 3.71
N TYR A 52 -24.34 -14.51 2.95
CA TYR A 52 -24.31 -13.99 1.58
C TYR A 52 -25.29 -14.72 0.66
N ARG A 53 -25.43 -16.03 0.79
CA ARG A 53 -26.45 -16.78 0.03
C ARG A 53 -27.87 -16.39 0.43
N GLU A 54 -28.16 -16.24 1.72
CA GLU A 54 -29.48 -15.80 2.17
C GLU A 54 -29.84 -14.40 1.66
N LEU A 55 -28.86 -13.49 1.58
CA LEU A 55 -29.04 -12.13 1.04
C LEU A 55 -29.22 -12.08 -0.48
N ILE A 56 -28.58 -12.99 -1.22
CA ILE A 56 -28.62 -13.01 -2.69
C ILE A 56 -29.82 -13.82 -3.20
N ASP A 57 -30.15 -14.94 -2.54
CA ASP A 57 -31.01 -15.95 -3.15
C ASP A 57 -32.47 -15.91 -2.69
N GLY A 58 -32.86 -15.35 -1.54
CA GLY A 58 -34.27 -15.44 -1.10
C GLY A 58 -34.85 -16.87 -1.17
N ASP A 59 -36.18 -17.02 -1.16
CA ASP A 59 -36.85 -18.34 -1.10
C ASP A 59 -36.40 -19.30 -2.24
N PRO A 60 -35.87 -20.51 -1.94
CA PRO A 60 -35.29 -21.43 -2.92
C PRO A 60 -36.27 -21.95 -4.00
N SER A 61 -37.58 -21.73 -3.83
CA SER A 61 -38.64 -22.29 -4.67
C SER A 61 -38.78 -21.63 -6.06
N LEU A 62 -38.21 -20.43 -6.26
CA LEU A 62 -38.45 -19.62 -7.48
C LEU A 62 -37.18 -19.44 -8.35
N PRO A 63 -37.28 -19.24 -9.67
CA PRO A 63 -36.13 -18.99 -10.55
C PRO A 63 -35.44 -17.62 -10.30
N PRO A 64 -34.11 -17.50 -10.51
CA PRO A 64 -33.31 -16.30 -10.17
C PRO A 64 -33.79 -15.00 -10.84
N GLU A 65 -34.33 -15.09 -12.06
CA GLU A 65 -34.90 -13.95 -12.80
C GLU A 65 -36.18 -13.40 -12.17
N LYS A 66 -36.97 -14.23 -11.48
CA LYS A 66 -38.25 -13.83 -10.85
C LYS A 66 -38.10 -13.38 -9.39
N ARG A 67 -37.00 -13.74 -8.72
CA ARG A 67 -36.76 -13.41 -7.31
C ARG A 67 -36.53 -11.92 -7.06
N HIS A 68 -35.75 -11.27 -7.93
CA HIS A 68 -35.54 -9.82 -7.87
C HIS A 68 -36.84 -9.05 -8.10
N GLN A 69 -37.70 -9.57 -8.99
CA GLN A 69 -39.00 -8.99 -9.29
C GLN A 69 -39.99 -9.13 -8.11
N VAL A 70 -40.00 -10.29 -7.44
CA VAL A 70 -40.82 -10.53 -6.24
C VAL A 70 -40.34 -9.69 -5.05
N ASN A 71 -39.02 -9.60 -4.82
CA ASN A 71 -38.47 -8.78 -3.74
C ASN A 71 -38.73 -7.29 -3.96
N LEU A 72 -38.55 -6.80 -5.20
CA LEU A 72 -38.89 -5.42 -5.55
C LEU A 72 -40.39 -5.15 -5.43
N ALA A 73 -41.26 -6.07 -5.88
CA ALA A 73 -42.70 -5.94 -5.74
C ALA A 73 -43.14 -5.91 -4.27
N GLN A 74 -42.50 -6.73 -3.41
CA GLN A 74 -42.75 -6.74 -1.97
C GLN A 74 -42.26 -5.46 -1.30
N LEU A 75 -41.07 -4.95 -1.66
CA LEU A 75 -40.54 -3.70 -1.13
C LEU A 75 -41.41 -2.50 -1.54
N LEU A 76 -41.88 -2.48 -2.80
CA LEU A 76 -42.82 -1.47 -3.31
C LEU A 76 -44.19 -1.60 -2.63
N GLY A 77 -44.68 -2.81 -2.39
CA GLY A 77 -45.92 -3.06 -1.65
C GLY A 77 -45.83 -2.54 -0.22
N ASN A 78 -44.77 -2.90 0.50
CA ASN A 78 -44.49 -2.42 1.85
C ASN A 78 -44.32 -0.90 1.90
N SER A 79 -43.69 -0.30 0.88
CA SER A 79 -43.56 1.15 0.78
C SER A 79 -44.91 1.84 0.60
N LYS A 80 -45.76 1.32 -0.30
CA LYS A 80 -47.12 1.83 -0.52
C LYS A 80 -48.02 1.63 0.71
N GLU A 81 -47.85 0.55 1.46
CA GLU A 81 -48.60 0.31 2.69
C GLU A 81 -48.17 1.27 3.81
N ARG A 82 -46.86 1.55 3.95
CA ARG A 82 -46.37 2.58 4.87
C ARG A 82 -46.87 3.96 4.49
N GLU A 83 -46.88 4.28 3.20
CA GLU A 83 -47.44 5.54 2.70
C GLU A 83 -48.92 5.67 3.07
N LYS A 84 -49.72 4.60 2.88
CA LYS A 84 -51.14 4.59 3.31
C LYS A 84 -51.30 4.82 4.81
N LYS A 85 -50.54 4.11 5.65
CA LYS A 85 -50.59 4.29 7.12
C LYS A 85 -50.24 5.73 7.52
N LEU A 86 -49.18 6.28 6.94
CA LEU A 86 -48.81 7.69 7.17
C LEU A 86 -49.90 8.65 6.70
N THR A 87 -50.57 8.39 5.58
CA THR A 87 -51.68 9.24 5.14
C THR A 87 -52.90 9.15 6.05
N GLU A 88 -53.16 8.00 6.66
CA GLU A 88 -54.23 7.81 7.66
C GLU A 88 -53.88 8.54 8.96
N GLU A 89 -52.65 8.39 9.46
CA GLU A 89 -52.14 9.13 10.63
C GLU A 89 -52.18 10.64 10.40
N LEU A 90 -51.81 11.13 9.21
CA LEU A 90 -51.91 12.55 8.86
C LEU A 90 -53.37 13.05 8.87
N LYS A 91 -54.32 12.23 8.41
CA LYS A 91 -55.75 12.58 8.48
C LYS A 91 -56.24 12.62 9.92
N GLU A 92 -55.86 11.64 10.73
CA GLU A 92 -56.21 11.60 12.15
C GLU A 92 -55.62 12.77 12.93
N LEU A 93 -54.34 13.10 12.71
CA LEU A 93 -53.69 14.26 13.32
C LEU A 93 -54.34 15.57 12.88
N ASN A 94 -54.70 15.72 11.61
CA ASN A 94 -55.43 16.89 11.14
C ASN A 94 -56.81 17.00 11.79
N GLN A 95 -57.53 15.87 11.93
CA GLN A 95 -58.81 15.86 12.62
C GLN A 95 -58.66 16.30 14.09
N ARG A 96 -57.71 15.71 14.83
CA ARG A 96 -57.43 16.11 16.22
C ARG A 96 -57.02 17.57 16.35
N LEU A 97 -56.27 18.09 15.38
CA LEU A 97 -55.92 19.51 15.33
C LEU A 97 -57.17 20.39 15.16
N THR A 98 -58.08 20.03 14.25
CA THR A 98 -59.33 20.78 14.04
C THR A 98 -60.25 20.74 15.26
N GLU A 99 -60.35 19.59 15.94
CA GLU A 99 -61.10 19.42 17.18
C GLU A 99 -60.52 20.30 18.29
N ALA A 100 -59.21 20.23 18.52
CA ALA A 100 -58.51 21.04 19.52
C ALA A 100 -58.61 22.56 19.22
N GLN A 101 -58.57 22.97 17.95
CA GLN A 101 -58.80 24.36 17.55
C GLN A 101 -60.24 24.81 17.84
N GLY A 102 -61.22 23.93 17.59
CA GLY A 102 -62.63 24.14 17.93
C GLY A 102 -62.84 24.31 19.44
N ASP A 103 -62.25 23.42 20.23
CA ASP A 103 -62.28 23.49 21.69
C ASP A 103 -61.62 24.77 22.21
N ASN A 104 -60.47 25.16 21.64
CA ASN A 104 -59.80 26.39 22.02
C ASN A 104 -60.66 27.63 21.72
N LYS A 105 -61.37 27.64 20.59
CA LYS A 105 -62.32 28.70 20.24
C LYS A 105 -63.48 28.75 21.24
N LEU A 106 -64.03 27.60 21.62
CA LEU A 106 -65.10 27.51 22.61
C LEU A 106 -64.62 28.00 23.99
N LEU A 107 -63.45 27.55 24.43
CA LEU A 107 -62.83 27.98 25.69
C LEU A 107 -62.58 29.48 25.69
N ARG A 108 -62.05 30.05 24.60
CA ARG A 108 -61.90 31.51 24.47
C ARG A 108 -63.25 32.23 24.57
N MET A 109 -64.28 31.74 23.89
CA MET A 109 -65.62 32.32 23.97
C MET A 109 -66.20 32.24 25.39
N THR A 110 -66.01 31.10 26.08
CA THR A 110 -66.46 30.91 27.47
C THR A 110 -65.70 31.80 28.44
N ILE A 111 -64.37 31.93 28.29
CA ILE A 111 -63.55 32.84 29.08
C ILE A 111 -63.98 34.29 28.83
N THR A 112 -64.22 34.68 27.58
CA THR A 112 -64.73 36.02 27.25
C THR A 112 -66.10 36.26 27.87
N ARG A 113 -67.03 35.30 27.81
CA ARG A 113 -68.34 35.38 28.46
C ARG A 113 -68.23 35.50 29.98
N GLN A 114 -67.34 34.73 30.61
CA GLN A 114 -67.08 34.80 32.06
C GLN A 114 -66.39 36.11 32.47
N ARG A 115 -65.54 36.69 31.60
CA ARG A 115 -64.84 37.96 31.84
C ARG A 115 -65.72 39.18 31.61
N LEU A 116 -66.60 39.13 30.62
CA LEU A 116 -67.58 40.19 30.33
C LEU A 116 -68.80 40.12 31.26
N GLY A 117 -68.96 38.99 31.98
CA GLY A 117 -70.16 38.71 32.78
C GLY A 117 -71.36 38.39 31.88
N ASP A 118 -72.40 37.79 32.46
CA ASP A 118 -73.74 38.23 32.03
C ASP A 118 -73.76 39.75 32.15
N GLU A 119 -74.41 40.45 31.23
CA GLU A 119 -74.52 41.92 31.18
C GLU A 119 -74.98 42.57 32.53
N GLU A 120 -75.32 41.79 33.56
CA GLU A 120 -75.65 42.23 34.91
C GLU A 120 -74.57 42.03 36.01
N VAL A 121 -73.46 41.31 35.80
CA VAL A 121 -72.47 41.00 36.88
C VAL A 121 -71.05 41.50 36.56
N GLY A 122 -70.95 42.70 35.98
CA GLY A 122 -69.70 43.34 35.58
C GLY A 122 -68.99 44.14 36.69
N ALA A 123 -68.94 43.68 37.94
CA ALA A 123 -68.28 44.44 39.02
C ALA A 123 -67.55 43.56 40.04
N ARG A 124 -66.53 42.80 39.60
CA ARG A 124 -65.45 42.36 40.51
C ARG A 124 -64.37 43.43 40.52
N HIS A 125 -64.54 44.43 41.39
CA HIS A 125 -63.57 45.51 41.57
C HIS A 125 -62.43 44.99 42.46
N PHE A 126 -61.28 44.64 41.87
CA PHE A 126 -60.06 44.44 42.64
C PHE A 126 -59.60 45.79 43.22
N PRO A 127 -59.10 45.82 44.47
CA PRO A 127 -58.50 47.03 45.05
C PRO A 127 -57.40 47.60 44.15
N ALA A 128 -57.32 48.93 44.02
CA ALA A 128 -56.37 49.60 43.12
C ALA A 128 -54.90 49.24 43.41
N HIS A 129 -54.54 49.04 44.69
CA HIS A 129 -53.18 48.68 45.10
C HIS A 129 -52.76 47.28 44.63
N GLU A 130 -53.66 46.28 44.68
CA GLU A 130 -53.37 44.93 44.15
C GLU A 130 -53.15 44.95 42.64
N ARG A 131 -53.90 45.80 41.93
CA ARG A 131 -53.74 46.01 40.49
C ARG A 131 -52.41 46.67 40.16
N GLU A 132 -52.02 47.70 40.91
CA GLU A 132 -50.73 48.37 40.74
C GLU A 132 -49.55 47.42 41.01
N ASP A 133 -49.65 46.57 42.04
CA ASP A 133 -48.59 45.60 42.34
C ASP A 133 -48.46 44.52 41.26
N LEU A 134 -49.58 44.06 40.71
CA LEU A 134 -49.59 43.15 39.56
C LEU A 134 -48.99 43.83 38.31
N VAL A 135 -49.30 45.09 38.05
CA VAL A 135 -48.70 45.85 36.94
C VAL A 135 -47.19 45.99 37.12
N ARG A 136 -46.72 46.37 38.33
CA ARG A 136 -45.28 46.44 38.63
C ARG A 136 -44.58 45.09 38.48
N GLN A 137 -45.24 43.99 38.83
CA GLN A 137 -44.72 42.64 38.63
C GLN A 137 -44.63 42.28 37.14
N LEU A 138 -45.64 42.63 36.35
CA LEU A 138 -45.66 42.41 34.90
C LEU A 138 -44.59 43.25 34.18
N GLU A 139 -44.40 44.51 34.58
CA GLU A 139 -43.34 45.37 34.04
C GLU A 139 -41.96 44.81 34.35
N ARG A 140 -41.72 44.37 35.60
CA ARG A 140 -40.47 43.70 35.99
C ARG A 140 -40.25 42.40 35.21
N ALA A 141 -41.28 41.59 35.06
CA ALA A 141 -41.20 40.35 34.28
C ALA A 141 -40.97 40.65 32.78
N GLY A 142 -41.53 41.74 32.25
CA GLY A 142 -41.31 42.19 30.88
C GLY A 142 -39.86 42.59 30.64
N LEU A 143 -39.27 43.39 31.53
CA LEU A 143 -37.85 43.75 31.46
C LEU A 143 -36.93 42.53 31.54
N GLN A 144 -37.25 41.57 32.42
CA GLN A 144 -36.50 40.32 32.52
C GLN A 144 -36.62 39.46 31.25
N LEU A 145 -37.78 39.47 30.59
CA LEU A 145 -37.99 38.76 29.33
C LEU A 145 -37.17 39.41 28.20
N GLU A 146 -37.19 40.74 28.09
CA GLU A 146 -36.38 41.49 27.12
C GLU A 146 -34.88 41.24 27.32
N GLU A 147 -34.40 41.30 28.56
CA GLU A 147 -33.01 40.99 28.90
C GLU A 147 -32.64 39.55 28.54
N ALA A 148 -33.50 38.57 28.87
CA ALA A 148 -33.29 37.19 28.50
C ALA A 148 -33.29 36.98 26.98
N GLU A 149 -34.16 37.66 26.23
CA GLU A 149 -34.18 37.62 24.77
C GLU A 149 -32.89 38.18 24.16
N HIS A 150 -32.36 39.28 24.71
CA HIS A 150 -31.08 39.83 24.29
C HIS A 150 -29.92 38.87 24.58
N ASN A 151 -29.89 38.26 25.77
CA ASN A 151 -28.87 37.29 26.14
C ASN A 151 -28.93 36.03 25.24
N VAL A 152 -30.13 35.53 24.93
CA VAL A 152 -30.31 34.39 24.02
C VAL A 152 -29.80 34.72 22.63
N LYS A 153 -30.08 35.93 22.11
CA LYS A 153 -29.53 36.38 20.82
C LYS A 153 -28.01 36.41 20.84
N ALA A 154 -27.41 37.06 21.83
CA ALA A 154 -25.95 37.14 21.97
C ALA A 154 -25.27 35.75 22.00
N VAL A 155 -25.78 34.84 22.84
CA VAL A 155 -25.23 33.46 22.92
C VAL A 155 -25.48 32.66 21.64
N THR A 156 -26.58 32.94 20.93
CA THR A 156 -26.85 32.30 19.63
C THR A 156 -25.86 32.76 18.57
N ASP A 157 -25.51 34.04 18.55
CA ASP A 157 -24.52 34.60 17.62
C ASP A 157 -23.13 34.02 17.93
N GLU A 158 -22.71 34.01 19.20
CA GLU A 158 -21.46 33.36 19.63
C GLU A 158 -21.41 31.87 19.24
N LEU A 159 -22.53 31.15 19.38
CA LEU A 159 -22.64 29.76 18.97
C LEU A 159 -22.48 29.58 17.45
N GLN A 160 -22.97 30.53 16.64
CA GLN A 160 -22.77 30.49 15.19
C GLN A 160 -21.31 30.69 14.83
N ASP A 161 -20.63 31.63 15.47
CA ASP A 161 -19.20 31.88 15.28
C ASP A 161 -18.36 30.64 15.63
N VAL A 162 -18.59 30.05 16.80
CA VAL A 162 -17.89 28.81 17.22
C VAL A 162 -18.18 27.65 16.27
N LYS A 163 -19.41 27.53 15.76
CA LYS A 163 -19.74 26.51 14.74
C LYS A 163 -18.99 26.74 13.44
N ALA A 164 -18.86 27.99 12.99
CA ALA A 164 -18.12 28.35 11.79
C ALA A 164 -16.62 28.03 11.97
N GLU A 165 -16.01 28.41 13.09
CA GLU A 165 -14.62 28.08 13.42
C GLU A 165 -14.39 26.56 13.44
N ARG A 166 -15.26 25.80 14.12
CA ARG A 166 -15.21 24.34 14.16
C ARG A 166 -15.27 23.74 12.76
N ASN A 167 -16.09 24.28 11.87
CA ASN A 167 -16.18 23.79 10.49
C ASN A 167 -14.86 24.04 9.74
N VAL A 168 -14.25 25.23 9.89
CA VAL A 168 -12.92 25.53 9.32
C VAL A 168 -11.85 24.55 9.83
N PHE A 169 -11.84 24.26 11.13
CA PHE A 169 -10.90 23.27 11.69
C PHE A 169 -11.17 21.86 11.18
N ARG A 170 -12.44 21.46 11.03
CA ARG A 170 -12.82 20.17 10.48
C ARG A 170 -12.38 20.02 9.02
N GLU A 171 -12.56 21.04 8.21
CA GLU A 171 -12.09 21.07 6.82
C GLU A 171 -10.58 21.00 6.74
N LYS A 172 -9.87 21.75 7.60
CA LYS A 172 -8.41 21.67 7.70
C LYS A 172 -7.94 20.26 8.07
N ALA A 173 -8.58 19.63 9.05
CA ALA A 173 -8.28 18.25 9.44
C ALA A 173 -8.57 17.26 8.29
N CYS A 174 -9.68 17.44 7.56
CA CYS A 174 -10.01 16.62 6.40
C CYS A 174 -8.95 16.75 5.29
N ARG A 175 -8.56 17.97 4.94
CA ARG A 175 -7.50 18.24 3.96
C ARG A 175 -6.17 17.64 4.39
N LEU A 176 -5.75 17.87 5.63
CA LEU A 176 -4.53 17.26 6.18
C LEU A 176 -4.59 15.74 6.16
N ASN A 177 -5.74 15.15 6.46
CA ASN A 177 -5.93 13.71 6.40
C ASN A 177 -5.85 13.20 4.95
N VAL A 178 -6.39 13.93 3.97
CA VAL A 178 -6.22 13.60 2.54
C VAL A 178 -4.75 13.68 2.13
N GLU A 179 -4.04 14.74 2.50
CA GLU A 179 -2.60 14.88 2.22
C GLU A 179 -1.78 13.79 2.92
N LEU A 180 -2.10 13.46 4.17
CA LEU A 180 -1.45 12.39 4.91
C LEU A 180 -1.73 11.04 4.24
N ASN A 181 -2.98 10.75 3.88
CA ASN A 181 -3.35 9.56 3.14
C ASN A 181 -2.72 9.53 1.73
N HIS A 182 -2.43 10.69 1.14
CA HIS A 182 -1.68 10.76 -0.11
C HIS A 182 -0.19 10.47 0.13
N VAL A 183 0.42 11.00 1.18
CA VAL A 183 1.82 10.68 1.54
C VAL A 183 1.96 9.20 1.91
N LEU A 184 0.97 8.64 2.63
CA LEU A 184 0.94 7.26 3.07
C LEU A 184 0.42 6.27 2.01
N GLY A 185 -0.40 6.74 1.06
CA GLY A 185 -1.14 5.91 0.10
C GLY A 185 -0.82 6.16 -1.38
N ASN A 186 -0.11 7.23 -1.72
CA ASN A 186 0.24 7.59 -3.10
C ASN A 186 1.71 7.37 -3.48
N ARG A 187 2.46 6.63 -2.66
CA ARG A 187 3.36 5.61 -3.23
C ARG A 187 2.58 4.32 -3.12
N GLU A 188 2.32 3.65 -4.26
CA GLU A 188 1.80 2.27 -4.31
C GLU A 188 2.23 1.55 -3.06
N ALA A 189 1.28 1.00 -2.29
CA ALA A 189 1.44 0.29 -1.02
C ALA A 189 2.75 -0.50 -0.89
N ARG A 190 3.86 0.22 -0.70
CA ARG A 190 5.17 -0.27 -0.38
C ARG A 190 5.23 0.05 1.09
N VAL A 191 4.76 -0.93 1.87
CA VAL A 191 5.26 -1.11 3.22
C VAL A 191 6.77 -0.91 3.09
N ILE A 192 7.26 0.18 3.66
CA ILE A 192 8.68 0.45 3.69
C ILE A 192 9.23 -0.67 4.58
N ASP A 193 9.82 -1.66 3.94
CA ASP A 193 10.54 -2.72 4.63
C ASP A 193 11.76 -2.07 5.28
N VAL A 194 11.61 -1.75 6.56
CA VAL A 194 12.64 -1.10 7.38
C VAL A 194 13.89 -1.97 7.40
N ASP A 195 13.75 -3.30 7.38
CA ASP A 195 14.88 -4.23 7.32
C ASP A 195 15.59 -4.16 5.97
N ALA A 196 14.86 -4.07 4.85
CA ALA A 196 15.45 -3.85 3.54
C ALA A 196 16.21 -2.52 3.45
N LEU A 197 15.64 -1.44 4.01
CA LEU A 197 16.34 -0.15 4.08
C LEU A 197 17.56 -0.20 5.01
N CYS A 198 17.48 -0.88 6.15
CA CYS A 198 18.62 -1.08 7.04
C CYS A 198 19.73 -1.90 6.37
N MET A 199 19.38 -2.93 5.60
CA MET A 199 20.34 -3.71 4.82
C MET A 199 20.98 -2.89 3.70
N GLU A 200 20.19 -2.09 2.97
CA GLU A 200 20.70 -1.20 1.93
C GLU A 200 21.63 -0.14 2.53
N ASN A 201 21.23 0.47 3.64
CA ASN A 201 22.03 1.49 4.32
C ASN A 201 23.36 0.90 4.84
N ARG A 202 23.32 -0.31 5.41
CA ARG A 202 24.52 -1.04 5.81
C ARG A 202 25.42 -1.37 4.62
N TYR A 203 24.84 -1.88 3.53
CA TYR A 203 25.59 -2.19 2.31
C TYR A 203 26.24 -0.94 1.69
N LEU A 204 25.54 0.18 1.66
CA LEU A 204 26.07 1.45 1.16
C LEU A 204 27.21 1.97 2.03
N HIS A 205 27.12 1.83 3.36
CA HIS A 205 28.22 2.15 4.27
C HIS A 205 29.44 1.27 4.03
N ASP A 206 29.25 -0.05 3.90
CA ASP A 206 30.35 -0.98 3.62
C ASP A 206 31.01 -0.68 2.26
N ARG A 207 30.20 -0.37 1.24
CA ARG A 207 30.69 0.01 -0.09
C ARG A 207 31.43 1.35 -0.09
N PHE A 208 30.93 2.32 0.68
CA PHE A 208 31.62 3.59 0.87
C PHE A 208 32.96 3.39 1.57
N GLY A 209 33.01 2.52 2.60
CA GLY A 209 34.27 2.13 3.25
C GLY A 209 35.28 1.53 2.29
N GLN A 210 34.86 0.59 1.43
CA GLN A 210 35.73 -0.01 0.40
C GLN A 210 36.27 1.04 -0.58
N LEU A 211 35.42 1.94 -1.06
CA LEU A 211 35.86 3.02 -1.95
C LEU A 211 36.83 3.98 -1.27
N GLN A 212 36.62 4.25 0.02
CA GLN A 212 37.53 5.07 0.82
C GLN A 212 38.91 4.40 0.95
N GLU A 213 38.95 3.09 1.21
CA GLU A 213 40.20 2.30 1.24
C GLU A 213 40.90 2.29 -0.12
N GLU A 214 40.17 2.12 -1.23
CA GLU A 214 40.73 2.19 -2.58
C GLU A 214 41.32 3.57 -2.87
N VAL A 215 40.62 4.64 -2.49
CA VAL A 215 41.10 6.02 -2.63
C VAL A 215 42.40 6.22 -1.83
N ASP A 216 42.47 5.73 -0.61
CA ASP A 216 43.65 5.89 0.24
C ASP A 216 44.83 5.04 -0.25
N LEU A 217 44.56 3.84 -0.80
CA LEU A 217 45.55 3.01 -1.47
C LEU A 217 46.08 3.68 -2.74
N LEU A 218 45.21 4.28 -3.56
CA LEU A 218 45.59 5.06 -4.73
C LEU A 218 46.42 6.29 -4.36
N LYS A 219 46.03 7.04 -3.31
CA LYS A 219 46.84 8.16 -2.79
C LYS A 219 48.23 7.68 -2.35
N SER A 220 48.32 6.56 -1.65
CA SER A 220 49.59 5.96 -1.25
C SER A 220 50.44 5.56 -2.46
N ASN A 221 49.83 4.95 -3.48
CA ASN A 221 50.52 4.58 -4.71
C ASN A 221 51.00 5.81 -5.50
N ILE A 222 50.17 6.84 -5.62
CA ILE A 222 50.56 8.13 -6.22
C ILE A 222 51.75 8.73 -5.47
N LEU A 223 51.72 8.71 -4.14
CA LEU A 223 52.83 9.20 -3.31
C LEU A 223 54.11 8.40 -3.55
N LYS A 224 54.01 7.06 -3.62
CA LYS A 224 55.15 6.18 -3.95
C LYS A 224 55.73 6.51 -5.34
N TYR A 225 54.89 6.63 -6.37
CA TYR A 225 55.33 6.95 -7.72
C TYR A 225 55.93 8.35 -7.82
N LYS A 226 55.33 9.35 -7.18
CA LYS A 226 55.89 10.70 -7.08
C LYS A 226 57.28 10.66 -6.45
N THR A 227 57.44 9.92 -5.35
CA THR A 227 58.74 9.78 -4.66
C THR A 227 59.77 9.04 -5.53
N ALA A 228 59.37 8.01 -6.27
CA ALA A 228 60.24 7.29 -7.21
C ALA A 228 60.66 8.18 -8.40
N LEU A 229 59.75 9.01 -8.91
CA LEU A 229 60.02 9.96 -9.98
C LEU A 229 61.01 11.04 -9.52
N GLU A 230 60.82 11.61 -8.32
CA GLU A 230 61.75 12.59 -7.75
C GLU A 230 63.12 11.98 -7.44
N ARG A 231 63.19 10.71 -6.99
CA ARG A 231 64.47 10.01 -6.84
C ARG A 231 65.20 9.82 -8.18
N ARG A 232 64.47 9.55 -9.27
CA ARG A 232 65.06 9.45 -10.63
C ARG A 232 65.51 10.81 -11.15
N LYS A 233 64.79 11.89 -10.83
CA LYS A 233 65.15 13.26 -11.16
C LYS A 233 66.40 13.74 -10.41
N ASN A 234 66.59 13.25 -9.18
CA ASN A 234 67.75 13.59 -8.33
C ASN A 234 68.97 12.66 -8.54
N SER A 235 68.81 11.52 -9.22
CA SER A 235 69.91 10.68 -9.71
C SER A 235 70.30 11.11 -11.13
N GLY A 236 71.05 12.21 -11.26
CA GLY A 236 71.44 12.78 -12.53
C GLY A 236 72.43 11.92 -13.35
N LYS A 237 71.97 10.85 -14.01
CA LYS A 237 72.67 10.19 -15.13
C LYS A 237 71.70 9.73 -16.22
N PRO A 238 71.91 10.13 -17.49
CA PRO A 238 71.14 9.63 -18.61
C PRO A 238 71.78 8.32 -19.10
N HIS A 239 71.28 7.17 -18.64
CA HIS A 239 71.51 5.93 -19.38
C HIS A 239 70.35 5.72 -20.35
N ALA A 240 70.68 5.89 -21.63
CA ALA A 240 69.90 5.38 -22.75
C ALA A 240 69.72 3.86 -22.63
N ALA A 241 68.61 3.39 -23.21
CA ALA A 241 68.17 2.01 -23.34
C ALA A 241 67.71 1.32 -22.04
N LEU A 242 66.38 1.09 -21.99
CA LEU A 242 65.67 -0.08 -21.47
C LEU A 242 64.30 0.38 -20.95
N SER A 243 63.43 0.76 -21.89
CA SER A 243 61.99 0.71 -21.66
C SER A 243 61.61 -0.77 -21.55
N GLY A 244 61.61 -1.27 -20.32
CA GLY A 244 61.21 -2.62 -19.98
C GLY A 244 59.71 -2.82 -20.20
N VAL A 245 59.33 -3.09 -21.45
CA VAL A 245 58.17 -3.90 -21.82
C VAL A 245 58.56 -4.63 -23.10
N LEU A 246 59.14 -5.83 -22.97
CA LEU A 246 59.23 -6.74 -24.12
C LEU A 246 57.80 -7.16 -24.46
N SER A 247 57.35 -6.84 -25.67
CA SER A 247 56.03 -7.24 -26.17
C SER A 247 55.95 -8.76 -26.23
N ALA A 248 54.78 -9.33 -25.93
CA ALA A 248 54.53 -10.78 -25.97
C ALA A 248 54.95 -11.43 -27.31
N LYS A 249 54.92 -10.66 -28.41
CA LYS A 249 55.41 -11.11 -29.72
C LYS A 249 56.94 -11.26 -29.77
N GLN A 250 57.70 -10.35 -29.14
CA GLN A 250 59.17 -10.38 -29.11
C GLN A 250 59.70 -11.52 -28.24
N VAL A 251 58.98 -11.89 -27.18
CA VAL A 251 59.29 -13.06 -26.33
C VAL A 251 59.01 -14.37 -27.09
N GLN A 252 57.95 -14.42 -27.89
CA GLN A 252 57.63 -15.61 -28.69
C GLN A 252 58.60 -15.81 -29.86
N GLU A 253 59.07 -14.72 -30.47
CA GLU A 253 60.02 -14.74 -31.58
C GLU A 253 61.44 -15.15 -31.12
N THR A 254 61.87 -14.74 -29.93
CA THR A 254 63.14 -15.17 -29.33
C THR A 254 63.14 -16.63 -28.88
N LEU A 255 61.99 -17.18 -28.46
CA LEU A 255 61.86 -18.59 -28.07
C LEU A 255 61.78 -19.55 -29.28
N LEU A 256 61.38 -19.06 -30.46
CA LEU A 256 61.25 -19.87 -31.68
C LEU A 256 62.55 -19.99 -32.48
N VAL A 257 63.55 -19.13 -32.23
CA VAL A 257 64.69 -18.97 -33.14
C VAL A 257 65.84 -19.96 -32.94
N GLU A 258 66.05 -20.64 -31.82
CA GLU A 258 67.19 -21.59 -31.74
C GLU A 258 66.91 -22.92 -31.04
N ARG A 259 66.76 -23.95 -31.88
CA ARG A 259 67.08 -25.34 -31.55
C ARG A 259 68.61 -25.46 -31.44
N GLY A 260 69.13 -25.16 -30.24
CA GLY A 260 70.48 -25.48 -29.81
C GLY A 260 71.49 -24.33 -29.90
N CYS A 261 71.71 -23.62 -28.78
CA CYS A 261 72.88 -22.76 -28.59
C CYS A 261 73.13 -22.54 -27.09
N SER A 262 74.32 -22.89 -26.62
CA SER A 262 74.82 -22.51 -25.30
C SER A 262 75.04 -20.99 -25.27
N LEU A 263 74.13 -20.27 -24.62
CA LEU A 263 74.33 -18.85 -24.30
C LEU A 263 75.63 -18.68 -23.50
N PRO A 264 76.52 -17.75 -23.86
CA PRO A 264 77.71 -17.49 -23.05
C PRO A 264 77.25 -17.01 -21.67
N ALA A 265 77.75 -17.68 -20.63
CA ALA A 265 77.46 -17.41 -19.23
C ALA A 265 78.14 -16.11 -18.77
N THR A 266 77.80 -14.99 -19.40
CA THR A 266 78.19 -13.66 -18.92
C THR A 266 77.30 -13.29 -17.72
N PRO A 267 77.83 -12.58 -16.71
CA PRO A 267 77.04 -12.19 -15.54
C PRO A 267 75.80 -11.36 -15.92
N GLN A 268 75.84 -10.64 -17.05
CA GLN A 268 74.70 -9.90 -17.58
C GLN A 268 73.61 -10.82 -18.14
N SER A 269 73.94 -11.84 -18.94
CA SER A 269 72.95 -12.77 -19.49
C SER A 269 72.24 -13.57 -18.40
N ILE A 270 72.97 -13.94 -17.34
CA ILE A 270 72.40 -14.59 -16.15
C ILE A 270 71.45 -13.65 -15.38
N SER A 271 71.79 -12.36 -15.28
CA SER A 271 70.93 -11.36 -14.64
C SER A 271 69.64 -11.14 -15.44
N ASP A 272 69.73 -11.04 -16.76
CA ASP A 272 68.58 -10.83 -17.64
C ASP A 272 67.65 -12.07 -17.63
N LEU A 273 68.22 -13.28 -17.63
CA LEU A 273 67.47 -14.53 -17.43
C LEU A 273 66.76 -14.60 -16.08
N LYS A 274 67.43 -14.19 -14.99
CA LYS A 274 66.80 -14.11 -13.66
C LYS A 274 65.64 -13.12 -13.64
N SER A 275 65.82 -11.93 -14.24
CA SER A 275 64.77 -10.92 -14.36
C SER A 275 63.58 -11.41 -15.19
N LEU A 276 63.83 -12.14 -16.28
CA LEU A 276 62.78 -12.73 -17.10
C LEU A 276 62.03 -13.83 -16.33
N ALA A 277 62.75 -14.69 -15.62
CA ALA A 277 62.15 -15.75 -14.80
C ALA A 277 61.28 -15.17 -13.68
N THR A 278 61.71 -14.09 -13.01
CA THR A 278 60.89 -13.40 -11.99
C THR A 278 59.65 -12.76 -12.60
N ALA A 279 59.76 -12.09 -13.75
CA ALA A 279 58.61 -11.49 -14.44
C ALA A 279 57.59 -12.55 -14.90
N LEU A 280 58.06 -13.70 -15.38
CA LEU A 280 57.19 -14.83 -15.76
C LEU A 280 56.52 -15.45 -14.53
N LEU A 281 57.23 -15.59 -13.41
CA LEU A 281 56.66 -16.07 -12.14
C LEU A 281 55.59 -15.12 -11.59
N GLU A 282 55.85 -13.81 -11.63
CA GLU A 282 54.88 -12.77 -11.24
C GLU A 282 53.63 -12.84 -12.14
N THR A 283 53.81 -12.96 -13.46
CA THR A 283 52.70 -13.10 -14.41
C THR A 283 51.88 -14.36 -14.16
N ILE A 284 52.53 -15.49 -13.83
CA ILE A 284 51.83 -16.73 -13.47
C ILE A 284 51.07 -16.55 -12.16
N HIS A 285 51.65 -15.87 -11.17
CA HIS A 285 51.00 -15.60 -9.89
C HIS A 285 49.76 -14.72 -10.05
N GLU A 286 49.85 -13.63 -10.83
CA GLU A 286 48.72 -12.77 -11.17
C GLU A 286 47.61 -13.53 -11.91
N LYS A 287 47.96 -14.34 -12.91
CA LYS A 287 46.97 -15.16 -13.63
C LYS A 287 46.29 -16.17 -12.72
N ASN A 288 47.03 -16.78 -11.79
CA ASN A 288 46.45 -17.68 -10.80
C ASN A 288 45.48 -16.96 -9.87
N LEU A 289 45.80 -15.74 -9.44
CA LEU A 289 44.93 -14.91 -8.61
C LEU A 289 43.63 -14.56 -9.36
N VAL A 290 43.71 -14.17 -10.64
CA VAL A 290 42.53 -13.89 -11.48
C VAL A 290 41.65 -15.15 -11.63
N ILE A 291 42.25 -16.31 -11.86
CA ILE A 291 41.50 -17.58 -11.93
C ILE A 291 40.84 -17.91 -10.58
N GLN A 292 41.51 -17.66 -9.46
CA GLN A 292 40.93 -17.86 -8.13
C GLN A 292 39.73 -16.93 -7.89
N HIS A 293 39.84 -15.64 -8.21
CA HIS A 293 38.71 -14.71 -8.14
C HIS A 293 37.57 -15.15 -9.05
N GLN A 294 37.86 -15.56 -10.29
CA GLN A 294 36.83 -16.05 -11.21
C GLN A 294 36.13 -17.30 -10.67
N ARG A 295 36.87 -18.26 -10.09
CA ARG A 295 36.29 -19.45 -9.45
C ARG A 295 35.40 -19.08 -8.26
N HIS A 296 35.83 -18.11 -7.44
CA HIS A 296 35.05 -17.61 -6.32
C HIS A 296 33.74 -16.96 -6.79
N THR A 297 33.81 -16.06 -7.77
CA THR A 297 32.63 -15.42 -8.38
C THR A 297 31.69 -16.45 -8.99
N ASN A 298 32.22 -17.41 -9.75
CA ASN A 298 31.41 -18.49 -10.33
C ASN A 298 30.75 -19.36 -9.24
N ARG A 299 31.40 -19.56 -8.10
CA ARG A 299 30.81 -20.26 -6.94
C ARG A 299 29.64 -19.46 -6.35
N ILE A 300 29.77 -18.15 -6.20
CA ILE A 300 28.67 -17.28 -5.73
C ILE A 300 27.51 -17.32 -6.72
N LEU A 301 27.78 -17.18 -8.02
CA LEU A 301 26.77 -17.27 -9.07
C LEU A 301 26.07 -18.64 -9.07
N GLY A 302 26.84 -19.72 -8.96
CA GLY A 302 26.30 -21.08 -8.85
C GLY A 302 25.38 -21.25 -7.64
N ASN A 303 25.75 -20.73 -6.47
CA ASN A 303 24.90 -20.75 -5.28
C ASN A 303 23.59 -19.96 -5.51
N ARG A 304 23.67 -18.78 -6.10
CA ARG A 304 22.47 -17.97 -6.43
C ARG A 304 21.56 -18.68 -7.43
N VAL A 305 22.13 -19.31 -8.45
CA VAL A 305 21.37 -20.13 -9.42
C VAL A 305 20.69 -21.29 -8.70
N ALA A 306 21.40 -22.01 -7.83
CA ALA A 306 20.80 -23.11 -7.05
C ALA A 306 19.67 -22.61 -6.12
N ASP A 307 19.79 -21.44 -5.53
CA ASP A 307 18.73 -20.84 -4.71
C ASP A 307 17.53 -20.41 -5.56
N LEU A 308 17.77 -19.87 -6.76
CA LEU A 308 16.71 -19.57 -7.72
C LEU A 308 16.01 -20.83 -8.20
N GLU A 309 16.74 -21.91 -8.50
CA GLU A 309 16.18 -23.22 -8.87
C GLU A 309 15.31 -23.81 -7.75
N LYS A 310 15.74 -23.67 -6.48
CA LYS A 310 14.92 -24.09 -5.32
C LYS A 310 13.63 -23.28 -5.24
N LYS A 311 13.73 -21.94 -5.36
CA LYS A 311 12.55 -21.05 -5.38
C LYS A 311 11.63 -21.39 -6.55
N LEU A 312 12.20 -21.72 -7.70
CA LEU A 312 11.49 -22.20 -8.89
C LEU A 312 10.60 -23.39 -8.55
N LYS A 313 11.22 -24.45 -8.02
CA LYS A 313 10.57 -25.70 -7.63
C LYS A 313 9.51 -25.48 -6.56
N THR A 314 9.77 -24.60 -5.58
CA THR A 314 8.77 -24.24 -4.56
C THR A 314 7.55 -23.55 -5.18
N LEU A 315 7.79 -22.64 -6.14
CA LEU A 315 6.70 -22.00 -6.87
C LEU A 315 5.94 -23.03 -7.74
N GLU A 316 6.64 -24.00 -8.36
CA GLU A 316 6.01 -25.03 -9.22
C GLU A 316 5.09 -25.93 -8.39
N VAL A 317 5.56 -26.38 -7.22
CA VAL A 317 4.78 -27.21 -6.28
C VAL A 317 3.58 -26.45 -5.71
N SER A 318 3.67 -25.12 -5.57
CA SER A 318 2.57 -24.29 -5.08
C SER A 318 1.57 -23.87 -6.16
N GLY A 319 1.78 -24.25 -7.43
CA GLY A 319 0.83 -24.00 -8.52
C GLY A 319 0.71 -22.54 -8.96
N LEU A 320 1.60 -21.65 -8.50
CA LEU A 320 1.57 -20.22 -8.82
C LEU A 320 2.13 -19.86 -10.21
N TRP A 321 2.67 -20.84 -10.95
CA TRP A 321 3.30 -20.62 -12.26
C TRP A 321 2.32 -20.34 -13.39
N SER A 322 1.09 -20.84 -13.30
CA SER A 322 0.07 -20.74 -14.35
C SER A 322 -0.89 -19.56 -14.19
N LEU A 323 -0.66 -18.67 -13.20
CA LEU A 323 -1.47 -17.48 -12.99
C LEU A 323 -1.18 -16.43 -14.09
N PRO A 324 -2.19 -15.95 -14.84
CA PRO A 324 -2.02 -15.02 -15.96
C PRO A 324 -1.31 -13.69 -15.63
N GLY A 325 -1.15 -13.36 -14.34
CA GLY A 325 -0.49 -12.14 -13.87
C GLY A 325 1.03 -12.21 -13.69
N VAL A 326 1.62 -13.41 -13.55
CA VAL A 326 3.07 -13.54 -13.26
C VAL A 326 3.92 -13.25 -14.50
N LEU A 327 3.41 -13.57 -15.69
CA LEU A 327 4.05 -13.26 -16.97
C LEU A 327 4.18 -11.73 -17.19
N LEU A 328 3.21 -10.96 -16.70
CA LEU A 328 3.20 -9.49 -16.84
C LEU A 328 4.29 -8.85 -15.96
N LEU A 329 4.51 -9.38 -14.75
CA LEU A 329 5.52 -8.87 -13.81
C LEU A 329 6.96 -9.16 -14.26
N LEU A 330 7.20 -10.29 -14.93
CA LEU A 330 8.53 -10.67 -15.45
C LEU A 330 8.92 -9.92 -16.74
N LEU A 331 7.96 -9.35 -17.48
CA LEU A 331 8.21 -8.54 -18.68
C LEU A 331 8.50 -7.06 -18.38
N LEU A 332 8.17 -6.58 -17.18
CA LEU A 332 8.38 -5.19 -16.76
C LEU A 332 9.86 -4.76 -16.62
N PRO A 333 10.83 -5.59 -16.20
CA PRO A 333 12.22 -5.14 -16.10
C PRO A 333 12.99 -5.21 -17.44
N LEU A 334 12.50 -5.95 -18.44
CA LEU A 334 13.19 -6.11 -19.72
C LEU A 334 13.04 -4.92 -20.68
N ARG A 335 12.13 -3.97 -20.39
CA ARG A 335 11.95 -2.76 -21.22
C ARG A 335 12.95 -1.64 -20.96
N CYS A 336 13.78 -1.73 -19.91
CA CYS A 336 14.72 -0.66 -19.56
C CYS A 336 16.18 -0.92 -19.94
N VAL A 337 16.53 -2.06 -20.54
CA VAL A 337 17.91 -2.32 -21.00
C VAL A 337 17.90 -3.00 -22.37
N SER A 338 17.73 -2.23 -23.44
CA SER A 338 18.35 -2.43 -24.77
C SER A 338 17.63 -1.60 -25.85
N GLY A 339 18.20 -0.44 -26.17
CA GLY A 339 18.08 0.11 -27.51
C GLY A 339 18.93 -0.75 -28.44
N LEU A 340 18.36 -1.84 -28.97
CA LEU A 340 18.79 -2.50 -30.21
C LEU A 340 17.65 -3.43 -30.64
N THR A 341 16.91 -3.01 -31.66
CA THR A 341 15.89 -3.80 -32.34
C THR A 341 16.53 -5.02 -33.00
N TYR A 342 16.34 -6.20 -32.42
CA TYR A 342 16.50 -7.46 -33.14
C TYR A 342 15.11 -7.96 -33.55
N HIS A 343 14.91 -8.00 -34.87
CA HIS A 343 13.74 -8.61 -35.50
C HIS A 343 13.87 -10.13 -35.38
N VAL A 344 13.19 -10.75 -34.43
CA VAL A 344 13.06 -12.21 -34.38
C VAL A 344 11.89 -12.60 -35.27
N SER A 345 12.22 -13.08 -36.47
CA SER A 345 11.28 -13.73 -37.39
C SER A 345 10.94 -15.12 -36.83
N MET A 346 9.76 -15.28 -36.24
CA MET A 346 9.25 -16.59 -35.84
C MET A 346 8.68 -17.28 -37.08
N GLY A 347 9.40 -18.30 -37.54
CA GLY A 347 8.99 -19.19 -38.62
C GLY A 347 7.69 -19.91 -38.32
N THR A 348 6.80 -19.87 -39.30
CA THR A 348 5.52 -20.57 -39.38
C THR A 348 5.68 -22.09 -39.35
N GLY A 349 5.06 -22.75 -38.36
CA GLY A 349 4.68 -24.16 -38.41
C GLY A 349 3.16 -24.29 -38.52
N ARG A 350 2.68 -24.81 -39.65
CA ARG A 350 1.26 -25.13 -39.94
C ARG A 350 0.80 -26.41 -39.22
N MET A 351 -0.50 -26.47 -38.90
CA MET A 351 -1.48 -27.58 -39.02
C MET A 351 -2.53 -27.43 -37.89
N TYR A 352 -3.86 -27.48 -38.03
CA TYR A 352 -4.90 -27.29 -39.06
C TYR A 352 -6.16 -26.80 -38.27
N PRO A 353 -7.17 -26.18 -38.91
CA PRO A 353 -8.31 -25.56 -38.24
C PRO A 353 -9.51 -26.52 -38.09
N SER A 354 -10.19 -26.49 -36.95
CA SER A 354 -11.57 -27.00 -36.81
C SER A 354 -12.55 -25.83 -36.85
N ALA A 355 -13.40 -25.84 -37.87
CA ALA A 355 -14.50 -24.89 -38.03
C ALA A 355 -15.67 -25.22 -37.07
N PRO A 356 -16.47 -24.21 -36.71
CA PRO A 356 -17.91 -24.38 -36.53
C PRO A 356 -18.70 -23.57 -37.58
N PRO A 357 -19.99 -23.89 -37.77
CA PRO A 357 -20.69 -23.77 -39.04
C PRO A 357 -21.28 -22.38 -39.32
N SER A 358 -21.68 -22.21 -40.59
CA SER A 358 -22.15 -20.98 -41.20
C SER A 358 -23.68 -20.91 -41.36
N LEU A 359 -24.16 -19.66 -41.53
CA LEU A 359 -25.45 -19.21 -42.13
C LEU A 359 -26.69 -19.30 -41.21
N HIS A 360 -27.48 -18.23 -40.99
CA HIS A 360 -28.02 -17.27 -41.96
C HIS A 360 -28.11 -15.81 -41.46
N PRO A 361 -28.27 -14.83 -42.38
CA PRO A 361 -28.33 -13.41 -42.09
C PRO A 361 -29.77 -12.91 -41.91
N VAL A 362 -29.98 -11.95 -41.01
CA VAL A 362 -31.12 -11.02 -41.08
C VAL A 362 -30.59 -9.61 -40.81
N SER A 363 -30.94 -8.73 -41.73
CA SER A 363 -30.53 -7.35 -41.85
C SER A 363 -31.46 -6.40 -41.08
N HIS A 364 -30.95 -5.18 -40.84
CA HIS A 364 -31.68 -3.92 -40.58
C HIS A 364 -32.28 -3.68 -39.18
N LEU A 365 -31.64 -2.82 -38.36
CA LEU A 365 -31.95 -1.38 -38.20
C LEU A 365 -31.47 -0.78 -36.86
N ASN A 366 -30.98 0.46 -36.97
CA ASN A 366 -31.00 1.53 -35.97
C ASN A 366 -29.96 1.56 -34.84
N THR A 367 -28.81 2.12 -35.20
CA THR A 367 -27.93 2.88 -34.31
C THR A 367 -28.62 4.18 -33.87
N VAL A 368 -28.83 4.36 -32.57
CA VAL A 368 -29.18 5.67 -31.97
C VAL A 368 -27.99 6.11 -31.09
N PRO A 369 -27.41 7.29 -31.31
CA PRO A 369 -26.43 7.86 -30.39
C PRO A 369 -27.15 8.54 -29.22
N PHE A 370 -26.82 8.15 -27.99
CA PHE A 370 -27.31 8.81 -26.79
C PHE A 370 -26.44 10.05 -26.50
N SER A 371 -27.00 11.22 -26.78
CA SER A 371 -26.48 12.53 -26.39
C SER A 371 -26.89 12.83 -24.95
N PHE A 372 -25.94 13.17 -24.09
CA PHE A 372 -26.23 13.67 -22.74
C PHE A 372 -26.39 15.19 -22.80
N SER A 373 -27.63 15.68 -22.71
CA SER A 373 -27.93 17.11 -22.53
C SER A 373 -28.01 17.43 -21.03
N ILE A 374 -27.19 18.37 -20.57
CA ILE A 374 -27.27 18.98 -19.24
C ILE A 374 -28.33 20.09 -19.32
N SER A 375 -29.51 19.85 -18.75
CA SER A 375 -30.50 20.90 -18.48
C SER A 375 -30.16 21.59 -17.16
N GLY A 376 -29.75 22.86 -17.25
CA GLY A 376 -29.62 23.75 -16.11
C GLY A 376 -31.01 24.12 -15.58
N SER A 377 -31.25 23.85 -14.30
CA SER A 377 -32.41 24.35 -13.56
C SER A 377 -32.06 25.70 -12.94
N SER A 378 -32.60 26.77 -13.53
CA SER A 378 -32.65 28.10 -12.93
C SER A 378 -33.60 28.12 -11.74
N ILE A 379 -33.12 28.58 -10.59
CA ILE A 379 -33.89 28.87 -9.38
C ILE A 379 -34.54 30.26 -9.54
N PRO A 380 -35.83 30.46 -9.17
CA PRO A 380 -36.48 31.76 -9.30
C PRO A 380 -36.09 32.71 -8.16
N ILE A 381 -35.75 33.94 -8.53
CA ILE A 381 -35.57 35.08 -7.63
C ILE A 381 -36.96 35.67 -7.34
N CYS A 382 -37.42 35.55 -6.10
CA CYS A 382 -38.61 36.26 -5.61
C CYS A 382 -38.27 37.73 -5.35
N SER A 383 -38.93 38.61 -6.09
CA SER A 383 -38.99 40.05 -5.86
C SER A 383 -39.84 40.39 -4.63
N TRP A 384 -39.30 41.23 -3.76
CA TRP A 384 -40.03 41.88 -2.67
C TRP A 384 -40.73 43.15 -3.18
N PRO A 385 -41.95 43.47 -2.71
CA PRO A 385 -42.59 44.76 -3.01
C PRO A 385 -42.04 45.85 -2.09
N ARG A 386 -41.73 47.02 -2.68
CA ARG A 386 -41.50 48.26 -1.93
C ARG A 386 -42.85 48.86 -1.52
N HIS A 387 -42.89 49.35 -0.28
CA HIS A 387 -43.84 50.36 0.18
C HIS A 387 -43.59 51.70 -0.50
#